data_AF-A0A9X0QVC9-F1
#
_entry.id   AF-A0A9X0QVC9-F1
#
_cell.length_a   1.000
_cell.length_b   1.000
_cell.length_c   1.000
_cell.angle_alpha   90.00
_cell.angle_beta   90.00
_cell.angle_gamma   90.00
#
_symmetry.space_group_name_H-M   'P 1'
#
loop_
_entity.id
_entity.type
_entity.pdbx_description
1 polymer ?
#
loop_
_entity_poly.entity_id
_entity_poly.type
_entity_poly.pdbx_seq_one_letter_code
_entity_poly.pdbx_strand_id
1 'polypeptide(L)'
;MPEDLLQPPAPSLSPEGHRPFQRPAEVPEKFWDAETGTLRTDALLKSYRELERRLSQRAAPPAADAAPEELLRFRQAMGIPEAPEGYSLTAPHELCCADPAVNSRLHAAHFSNDQAQLVYDLAAERLLPLIAEAAAQYEADRQREKLAEHFGGEERFRQIAAQLAAWGRAKLPEPVYAALSSTAEGVLALEQMMRKGEPGLARDAVPQSAETEGELRAMMRDPRYWRTREPEFIRRVTEGFRRLAGS
;
A
#
# COMPACT_ATOMS: atom_id res chain seq x y z
N MET A 1 -27.01 -86.10 59.72
CA MET A 1 -26.47 -84.84 60.28
C MET A 1 -26.39 -83.84 59.15
N PRO A 2 -26.99 -82.65 59.29
CA PRO A 2 -27.21 -81.71 58.19
C PRO A 2 -25.91 -81.01 57.77
N GLU A 3 -25.74 -80.80 56.47
CA GLU A 3 -24.63 -80.06 55.88
C GLU A 3 -24.68 -78.58 56.29
N ASP A 4 -23.53 -78.08 56.75
CA ASP A 4 -23.30 -76.70 57.16
C ASP A 4 -23.06 -75.83 55.92
N LEU A 5 -23.99 -74.89 55.63
CA LEU A 5 -24.01 -74.05 54.43
C LEU A 5 -23.31 -72.69 54.61
N LEU A 6 -22.49 -72.51 55.64
CA LEU A 6 -21.82 -71.23 55.96
C LEU A 6 -20.29 -71.26 55.82
N GLN A 7 -19.72 -72.31 55.22
CA GLN A 7 -18.29 -72.35 54.93
C GLN A 7 -18.01 -71.69 53.57
N PRO A 8 -17.23 -70.59 53.50
CA PRO A 8 -16.84 -70.04 52.21
C PRO A 8 -16.01 -71.12 51.47
N PRO A 9 -16.23 -71.32 50.16
CA PRO A 9 -15.44 -72.30 49.42
C PRO A 9 -13.97 -71.91 49.54
N ALA A 10 -13.15 -72.86 50.02
CA ALA A 10 -11.70 -72.73 49.99
C ALA A 10 -11.25 -72.32 48.57
N PRO A 11 -10.28 -71.42 48.41
CA PRO A 11 -9.81 -71.04 47.09
C PRO A 11 -9.29 -72.31 46.42
N SER A 12 -10.03 -72.76 45.41
CA SER A 12 -9.60 -73.83 44.52
C SER A 12 -8.41 -73.30 43.73
N LEU A 13 -7.20 -73.49 44.28
CA LEU A 13 -5.94 -73.44 43.56
C LEU A 13 -5.95 -74.59 42.55
N SER A 14 -6.62 -74.37 41.42
CA SER A 14 -6.29 -75.08 40.20
C SER A 14 -4.96 -74.51 39.71
N PRO A 15 -3.99 -75.34 39.30
CA PRO A 15 -2.76 -74.82 38.71
C PRO A 15 -3.17 -74.08 37.43
N GLU A 16 -2.88 -72.79 37.35
CA GLU A 16 -2.97 -72.04 36.11
C GLU A 16 -2.03 -72.69 35.09
N GLY A 17 -2.58 -73.60 34.29
CA GLY A 17 -1.96 -74.05 33.07
C GLY A 17 -1.77 -72.83 32.19
N HIS A 18 -0.51 -72.56 31.84
CA HIS A 18 -0.08 -71.56 30.86
C HIS A 18 -1.04 -71.50 29.66
N ARG A 19 -1.94 -70.50 29.64
CA ARG A 19 -2.53 -70.05 28.37
C ARG A 19 -1.49 -69.13 27.75
N PRO A 20 -0.99 -69.41 26.52
CA PRO A 20 -0.04 -68.52 25.89
C PRO A 20 -0.75 -67.17 25.70
N PHE A 21 -0.19 -66.13 26.31
CA PHE A 21 -0.71 -64.77 26.18
C PHE A 21 -0.63 -64.35 24.71
N GLN A 22 -1.78 -64.35 24.03
CA GLN A 22 -1.86 -64.02 22.62
C GLN A 22 -1.63 -62.51 22.45
N ARG A 23 -0.62 -62.17 21.65
CA ARG A 23 -0.28 -60.79 21.29
C ARG A 23 -1.49 -60.10 20.63
N PRO A 24 -1.92 -58.92 21.10
CA PRO A 24 -2.90 -58.10 20.39
C PRO A 24 -2.37 -57.71 19.01
N ALA A 25 -3.22 -57.78 17.97
CA ALA A 25 -2.82 -57.53 16.57
C ALA A 25 -2.24 -56.11 16.36
N GLU A 26 -2.67 -55.14 17.16
CA GLU A 26 -2.26 -53.73 17.09
C GLU A 26 -0.87 -53.46 17.68
N VAL A 27 -0.30 -54.40 18.43
CA VAL A 27 0.99 -54.23 19.12
C VAL A 27 2.09 -54.93 18.33
N PRO A 28 3.05 -54.19 17.74
CA PRO A 28 4.21 -54.80 17.08
C PRO A 28 4.97 -55.74 18.02
N GLU A 29 5.50 -56.84 17.49
CA GLU A 29 6.23 -57.86 18.27
C GLU A 29 7.38 -57.30 19.10
N LYS A 30 7.97 -56.19 18.65
CA LYS A 30 9.06 -55.49 19.35
C LYS A 30 8.65 -54.93 20.72
N PHE A 31 7.36 -54.72 20.95
CA PHE A 31 6.81 -54.16 22.19
C PHE A 31 6.01 -55.18 22.99
N TRP A 32 5.92 -56.44 22.55
CA TRP A 32 5.22 -57.50 23.26
C TRP A 32 6.21 -58.41 23.97
N ASP A 33 5.94 -58.73 25.23
CA ASP A 33 6.67 -59.76 25.94
C ASP A 33 5.90 -61.07 25.94
N ALA A 34 6.42 -62.09 25.25
CA ALA A 34 5.77 -63.39 25.13
C ALA A 34 5.90 -64.26 26.39
N GLU A 35 6.85 -63.96 27.28
CA GLU A 35 7.08 -64.72 28.51
C GLU A 35 6.17 -64.24 29.64
N THR A 36 5.96 -62.93 29.74
CA THR A 36 5.12 -62.33 30.80
C THR A 36 3.71 -61.96 30.33
N GLY A 37 3.46 -61.97 29.01
CA GLY A 37 2.17 -61.61 28.44
C GLY A 37 1.82 -60.13 28.57
N THR A 38 2.82 -59.28 28.80
CA THR A 38 2.63 -57.85 29.03
C THR A 38 3.31 -57.00 27.95
N LEU A 39 2.86 -55.77 27.83
CA LEU A 39 3.47 -54.78 26.95
C LEU A 39 4.80 -54.32 27.55
N ARG A 40 5.86 -54.30 26.73
CA ARG A 40 7.16 -53.72 27.07
C ARG A 40 7.08 -52.20 27.04
N THR A 41 6.54 -51.62 28.10
CA THR A 41 6.33 -50.17 28.24
C THR A 41 7.62 -49.37 28.09
N ASP A 42 8.75 -49.88 28.60
CA ASP A 42 10.06 -49.21 28.48
C ASP A 42 10.55 -49.14 27.03
N ALA A 43 10.36 -50.22 26.27
CA ALA A 43 10.70 -50.27 24.85
C ALA A 43 9.83 -49.31 24.04
N LEU A 44 8.53 -49.23 24.37
CA LEU A 44 7.59 -48.30 23.73
C LEU A 44 7.96 -46.84 24.01
N LEU A 45 8.22 -46.48 25.28
CA LEU A 45 8.64 -45.13 25.67
C LEU A 45 9.96 -44.74 25.00
N LYS A 46 10.92 -45.67 24.89
CA LYS A 46 12.17 -45.44 24.17
C LYS A 46 11.94 -45.20 22.67
N SER A 47 11.08 -45.99 22.03
CA SER A 47 10.72 -45.79 20.62
C SER A 47 9.97 -44.49 20.39
N TYR A 48 9.09 -44.08 21.30
CA TYR A 48 8.35 -42.82 21.22
C TYR A 48 9.32 -41.62 21.32
N ARG A 49 10.24 -41.61 22.30
CA ARG A 49 11.25 -40.54 22.42
C ARG A 49 12.17 -40.46 21.21
N GLU A 50 12.56 -41.59 20.63
CA GLU A 50 13.33 -41.60 19.37
C GLU A 50 12.51 -41.08 18.19
N LEU A 51 11.21 -41.38 18.13
CA LEU A 51 10.32 -40.84 17.11
C LEU A 51 10.16 -39.32 17.27
N GLU A 52 9.93 -38.83 18.48
CA GLU A 52 9.84 -37.41 18.81
C GLU A 52 11.15 -36.69 18.44
N ARG A 53 12.30 -37.27 18.78
CA ARG A 53 13.62 -36.75 18.39
C ARG A 53 13.78 -36.67 16.87
N ARG A 54 13.41 -37.72 16.14
CA ARG A 54 13.50 -37.76 14.67
C ARG A 54 12.52 -36.80 14.01
N LEU A 55 11.33 -36.63 14.56
CA LEU A 55 10.32 -35.70 14.04
C LEU A 55 10.80 -34.26 14.21
N SER A 56 11.35 -33.93 15.38
CA SER A 56 11.96 -32.62 15.65
C SER A 56 13.18 -32.35 14.76
N GLN A 57 14.02 -33.36 14.51
CA GLN A 57 15.17 -33.23 13.59
C GLN A 57 14.76 -33.02 12.13
N ARG A 58 13.60 -33.53 11.71
CA ARG A 58 13.10 -33.39 10.33
C ARG A 58 12.64 -31.97 9.98
N ALA A 59 12.29 -31.18 11.00
CA ALA A 59 11.93 -29.77 10.87
C ALA A 59 13.16 -28.83 10.97
N ALA A 60 14.29 -29.33 11.46
CA ALA A 60 15.51 -28.55 11.55
C ALA A 60 16.18 -28.44 10.16
N PRO A 61 16.82 -27.29 9.87
CA PRO A 61 17.63 -27.17 8.67
C PRO A 61 18.76 -28.21 8.67
N PRO A 62 19.08 -28.83 7.51
CA PRO A 62 20.19 -29.75 7.39
C PRO A 62 21.51 -29.08 7.78
N ALA A 63 22.49 -29.89 8.20
CA ALA A 63 23.84 -29.39 8.46
C ALA A 63 24.47 -28.81 7.17
N ALA A 64 25.45 -27.92 7.32
CA ALA A 64 26.09 -27.24 6.18
C ALA A 64 26.80 -28.20 5.20
N ASP A 65 27.14 -29.39 5.67
CA ASP A 65 27.78 -30.49 4.93
C ASP A 65 26.80 -31.61 4.52
N ALA A 66 25.49 -31.41 4.71
CA ALA A 66 24.48 -32.39 4.36
C ALA A 66 24.51 -32.72 2.86
N ALA A 67 24.18 -33.97 2.53
CA ALA A 67 24.15 -34.41 1.14
C ALA A 67 23.14 -33.57 0.33
N PRO A 68 23.40 -33.28 -0.96
CA PRO A 68 22.50 -32.50 -1.80
C PRO A 68 21.06 -33.05 -1.83
N GLU A 69 20.91 -34.38 -1.75
CA GLU A 69 19.62 -35.06 -1.70
C GLU A 69 18.82 -34.77 -0.41
N GLU A 70 19.52 -34.65 0.72
CA GLU A 70 18.89 -34.33 2.02
C GLU A 70 18.42 -32.87 2.04
N LEU A 71 19.25 -31.96 1.51
CA LEU A 71 18.88 -30.56 1.32
C LEU A 71 17.67 -30.40 0.41
N LEU A 72 17.63 -31.12 -0.72
CA LEU A 72 16.50 -31.08 -1.65
C LEU A 72 15.20 -31.59 -1.00
N ARG A 73 15.27 -32.71 -0.27
CA ARG A 73 14.11 -33.24 0.48
C ARG A 73 13.61 -32.26 1.55
N PHE A 74 14.53 -31.64 2.29
CA PHE A 74 14.19 -30.62 3.27
C PHE A 74 13.49 -29.42 2.60
N ARG A 75 14.06 -28.91 1.50
CA ARG A 75 13.49 -27.79 0.75
C ARG A 75 12.08 -28.10 0.25
N GLN A 76 11.87 -29.26 -0.36
CA GLN A 76 10.55 -29.70 -0.80
C GLN A 76 9.56 -29.83 0.36
N ALA A 77 9.99 -30.37 1.50
CA ALA A 77 9.13 -30.50 2.70
C ALA A 77 8.74 -29.14 3.29
N MET A 78 9.58 -28.12 3.12
CA MET A 78 9.38 -26.75 3.65
C MET A 78 8.78 -25.77 2.65
N GLY A 79 8.47 -26.21 1.42
CA GLY A 79 7.94 -25.31 0.37
C GLY A 79 8.98 -24.31 -0.15
N ILE A 80 10.26 -24.64 -0.05
CA ILE A 80 11.38 -23.84 -0.57
C ILE A 80 11.65 -24.30 -2.01
N PRO A 81 11.75 -23.39 -2.99
CA PRO A 81 12.12 -23.75 -4.36
C PRO A 81 13.48 -24.44 -4.46
N GLU A 82 13.67 -25.27 -5.48
CA GLU A 82 14.94 -26.00 -5.67
C GLU A 82 16.12 -25.05 -5.99
N ALA A 83 15.82 -23.95 -6.69
CA ALA A 83 16.75 -22.90 -7.11
C ALA A 83 16.20 -21.50 -6.76
N PRO A 84 17.06 -20.48 -6.57
CA PRO A 84 16.62 -19.13 -6.22
C PRO A 84 15.76 -18.46 -7.31
N GLU A 85 15.87 -18.89 -8.57
CA GLU A 85 15.03 -18.43 -9.68
C GLU A 85 13.61 -19.04 -9.61
N GLY A 86 13.40 -20.06 -8.79
CA GLY A 86 12.12 -20.75 -8.64
C GLY A 86 11.10 -20.05 -7.75
N TYR A 87 11.43 -18.90 -7.16
CA TYR A 87 10.45 -18.12 -6.42
C TYR A 87 9.41 -17.50 -7.36
N SER A 88 8.15 -17.89 -7.17
CA SER A 88 7.00 -17.24 -7.81
C SER A 88 6.51 -16.11 -6.90
N LEU A 89 7.05 -14.91 -7.11
CA LEU A 89 6.74 -13.72 -6.31
C LEU A 89 5.85 -12.77 -7.09
N THR A 90 4.84 -12.23 -6.43
CA THR A 90 4.03 -11.13 -6.93
C THR A 90 4.68 -9.82 -6.52
N ALA A 91 4.97 -8.94 -7.48
CA ALA A 91 5.57 -7.65 -7.15
C ALA A 91 4.53 -6.72 -6.49
N PRO A 92 4.68 -6.34 -5.20
CA PRO A 92 3.76 -5.40 -4.55
C PRO A 92 3.84 -3.98 -5.14
N HIS A 93 4.97 -3.62 -5.72
CA HIS A 93 5.20 -2.32 -6.34
C HIS A 93 6.33 -2.39 -7.38
N GLU A 94 6.36 -1.47 -8.36
CA GLU A 94 7.38 -1.43 -9.42
C GLU A 94 8.82 -1.36 -8.89
N LEU A 95 9.02 -0.61 -7.80
CA LEU A 95 10.32 -0.47 -7.10
C LEU A 95 10.65 -1.64 -6.17
N CYS A 96 9.70 -2.55 -5.92
CA CYS A 96 9.85 -3.69 -5.03
C CYS A 96 9.50 -4.98 -5.77
N CYS A 97 10.18 -5.21 -6.90
CA CYS A 97 10.03 -6.42 -7.71
C CYS A 97 11.09 -7.47 -7.36
N ALA A 98 10.88 -8.70 -7.84
CA ALA A 98 11.80 -9.81 -7.63
C ALA A 98 13.22 -9.44 -8.11
N ASP A 99 14.20 -9.63 -7.23
CA ASP A 99 15.60 -9.32 -7.49
C ASP A 99 16.43 -10.60 -7.35
N PRO A 100 17.23 -10.98 -8.36
CA PRO A 100 18.00 -12.22 -8.34
C PRO A 100 19.00 -12.32 -7.17
N ALA A 101 19.63 -11.20 -6.79
CA ALA A 101 20.60 -11.18 -5.70
C ALA A 101 19.91 -11.33 -4.33
N VAL A 102 18.76 -10.69 -4.15
CA VAL A 102 17.93 -10.87 -2.94
C VAL A 102 17.41 -12.30 -2.86
N ASN A 103 16.83 -12.83 -3.95
CA ASN A 103 16.32 -14.20 -4.02
C ASN A 103 17.41 -15.23 -3.73
N SER A 104 18.63 -15.02 -4.23
CA SER A 104 19.79 -15.88 -3.92
C SER A 104 20.09 -15.91 -2.41
N ARG A 105 20.02 -14.77 -1.73
CA ARG A 105 20.24 -14.68 -0.27
C ARG A 105 19.10 -15.30 0.52
N LEU A 106 17.85 -15.09 0.10
CA LEU A 106 16.67 -15.72 0.73
C LEU A 106 16.71 -17.24 0.58
N HIS A 107 17.09 -17.74 -0.60
CA HIS A 107 17.26 -19.18 -0.85
C HIS A 107 18.37 -19.80 -0.01
N ALA A 108 19.53 -19.14 0.07
CA ALA A 108 20.61 -19.57 0.96
C ALA A 108 20.18 -19.59 2.44
N ALA A 109 19.24 -18.73 2.83
CA ALA A 109 18.64 -18.68 4.15
C ALA A 109 17.46 -19.66 4.34
N HIS A 110 17.14 -20.50 3.35
CA HIS A 110 16.05 -21.49 3.39
C HIS A 110 14.66 -20.86 3.56
N PHE A 111 14.41 -19.70 2.96
CA PHE A 111 13.09 -19.09 2.96
C PHE A 111 12.15 -19.86 2.04
N SER A 112 10.94 -20.14 2.52
CA SER A 112 9.83 -20.61 1.68
C SER A 112 9.35 -19.50 0.75
N ASN A 113 8.53 -19.86 -0.24
CA ASN A 113 7.94 -18.88 -1.15
C ASN A 113 7.15 -17.79 -0.39
N ASP A 114 6.26 -18.18 0.53
CA ASP A 114 5.45 -17.23 1.32
C ASP A 114 6.32 -16.30 2.18
N GLN A 115 7.41 -16.83 2.75
CA GLN A 115 8.35 -16.03 3.53
C GLN A 115 9.12 -15.04 2.64
N ALA A 116 9.50 -15.46 1.43
CA ALA A 116 10.14 -14.56 0.47
C ALA A 116 9.17 -13.46 0.02
N GLN A 117 7.91 -13.80 -0.29
CA GLN A 117 6.85 -12.84 -0.62
C GLN A 117 6.67 -11.80 0.50
N LEU A 118 6.58 -12.26 1.76
CA LEU A 118 6.44 -11.38 2.91
C LEU A 118 7.58 -10.36 3.04
N VAL A 119 8.82 -10.72 2.70
CA VAL A 119 9.97 -9.79 2.71
C VAL A 119 9.74 -8.66 1.70
N TYR A 120 9.28 -8.98 0.49
CA TYR A 120 8.98 -7.99 -0.53
C TYR A 120 7.78 -7.11 -0.15
N ASP A 121 6.74 -7.70 0.42
CA ASP A 121 5.56 -6.97 0.90
C ASP A 121 5.94 -5.99 2.00
N LEU A 122 6.70 -6.43 3.01
CA LEU A 122 7.19 -5.56 4.09
C LEU A 122 8.13 -4.47 3.58
N ALA A 123 8.98 -4.78 2.59
CA ALA A 123 9.81 -3.77 1.95
C ALA A 123 8.95 -2.69 1.28
N ALA A 124 7.90 -3.07 0.57
CA ALA A 124 6.97 -2.12 -0.03
C ALA A 124 6.23 -1.30 1.03
N GLU A 125 5.69 -1.94 2.07
CA GLU A 125 4.94 -1.29 3.14
C GLU A 125 5.77 -0.27 3.94
N ARG A 126 7.07 -0.54 4.13
CA ARG A 126 7.93 0.27 5.01
C ARG A 126 8.87 1.19 4.27
N LEU A 127 9.46 0.75 3.16
CA LEU A 127 10.46 1.54 2.44
C LEU A 127 9.81 2.54 1.49
N LEU A 128 8.70 2.21 0.82
CA LEU A 128 8.08 3.14 -0.12
C LEU A 128 7.61 4.44 0.53
N PRO A 129 6.94 4.43 1.71
CA PRO A 129 6.59 5.68 2.38
C PRO A 129 7.80 6.53 2.75
N LEU A 130 8.89 5.90 3.21
CA LEU A 130 10.13 6.60 3.56
C LEU A 130 10.81 7.21 2.32
N ILE A 131 10.82 6.50 1.19
CA ILE A 131 11.34 7.01 -0.08
C ILE A 131 10.49 8.19 -0.56
N ALA A 132 9.16 8.08 -0.47
CA ALA A 132 8.25 9.16 -0.86
C ALA A 132 8.43 10.41 0.02
N GLU A 133 8.57 10.24 1.33
CA GLU A 133 8.86 11.32 2.27
C GLU A 133 10.20 11.99 1.97
N ALA A 134 11.26 11.19 1.75
CA ALA A 134 12.58 11.71 1.40
C ALA A 134 12.57 12.47 0.07
N ALA A 135 11.86 11.95 -0.94
CA ALA A 135 11.70 12.61 -2.23
C ALA A 135 10.95 13.94 -2.09
N ALA A 136 9.86 13.97 -1.32
CA ALA A 136 9.10 15.20 -1.05
C ALA A 136 9.94 16.25 -0.32
N GLN A 137 10.74 15.84 0.67
CA GLN A 137 11.63 16.74 1.39
C GLN A 137 12.73 17.29 0.47
N TYR A 138 13.36 16.43 -0.33
CA TYR A 138 14.38 16.83 -1.30
C TYR A 138 13.82 17.83 -2.34
N GLU A 139 12.62 17.58 -2.85
CA GLU A 139 11.96 18.51 -3.76
C GLU A 139 11.66 19.83 -3.07
N ALA A 140 11.13 19.83 -1.85
CA ALA A 140 10.84 21.06 -1.10
C ALA A 140 12.11 21.91 -0.88
N ASP A 141 13.23 21.28 -0.54
CA ASP A 141 14.50 21.98 -0.36
C ASP A 141 15.01 22.55 -1.69
N ARG A 142 14.90 21.81 -2.80
CA ARG A 142 15.23 22.32 -4.13
C ARG A 142 14.36 23.51 -4.55
N GLN A 143 13.06 23.48 -4.26
CA GLN A 143 12.15 24.61 -4.54
C GLN A 143 12.57 25.84 -3.73
N ARG A 144 12.96 25.67 -2.45
CA ARG A 144 13.44 26.76 -1.60
C ARG A 144 14.76 27.35 -2.09
N GLU A 145 15.72 26.50 -2.47
CA GLU A 145 17.00 26.93 -3.02
C GLU A 145 16.80 27.76 -4.28
N LYS A 146 15.97 27.29 -5.22
CA LYS A 146 15.61 28.04 -6.43
C LYS A 146 15.01 29.42 -6.12
N LEU A 147 14.15 29.53 -5.11
CA LEU A 147 13.58 30.80 -4.69
C LEU A 147 14.64 31.70 -4.04
N ALA A 148 15.49 31.15 -3.17
CA ALA A 148 16.59 31.87 -2.55
C ALA A 148 17.54 32.44 -3.61
N GLU A 149 17.93 31.65 -4.62
CA GLU A 149 18.73 32.10 -5.76
C GLU A 149 18.02 33.22 -6.53
N HIS A 150 16.75 33.04 -6.86
CA HIS A 150 15.97 34.04 -7.61
C HIS A 150 15.88 35.39 -6.89
N PHE A 151 15.65 35.38 -5.57
CA PHE A 151 15.50 36.60 -4.77
C PHE A 151 16.84 37.16 -4.24
N GLY A 152 17.96 36.51 -4.56
CA GLY A 152 19.31 36.98 -4.22
C GLY A 152 19.71 36.69 -2.76
N GLY A 153 19.29 35.55 -2.24
CA GLY A 153 19.65 35.00 -0.93
C GLY A 153 18.43 34.66 -0.06
N GLU A 154 18.62 33.75 0.90
CA GLU A 154 17.55 33.31 1.81
C GLU A 154 16.93 34.46 2.62
N GLU A 155 17.75 35.40 3.10
CA GLU A 155 17.28 36.48 3.96
C GLU A 155 16.33 37.42 3.21
N ARG A 156 16.65 37.73 1.94
CA ARG A 156 15.78 38.51 1.06
C ARG A 156 14.52 37.73 0.70
N PHE A 157 14.66 36.45 0.39
CA PHE A 157 13.51 35.59 0.12
C PHE A 157 12.55 35.56 1.31
N ARG A 158 13.05 35.42 2.55
CA ARG A 158 12.21 35.38 3.76
C ARG A 158 11.39 36.66 3.94
N GLN A 159 11.98 37.82 3.67
CA GLN A 159 11.28 39.11 3.73
C GLN A 159 10.19 39.24 2.66
N ILE A 160 10.48 38.82 1.43
CA ILE A 160 9.53 38.86 0.31
C ILE A 160 8.42 37.84 0.52
N ALA A 161 8.74 36.63 0.97
CA ALA A 161 7.79 35.58 1.26
C ALA A 161 6.75 36.00 2.31
N ALA A 162 7.16 36.73 3.35
CA ALA A 162 6.23 37.28 4.34
C ALA A 162 5.23 38.28 3.72
N GLN A 163 5.69 39.13 2.80
CA GLN A 163 4.84 40.08 2.09
C GLN A 163 3.87 39.37 1.13
N LEU A 164 4.38 38.40 0.36
CA LEU A 164 3.58 37.58 -0.56
C LEU A 164 2.51 36.77 0.18
N ALA A 165 2.85 36.22 1.35
CA ALA A 165 1.90 35.48 2.18
C ALA A 165 0.78 36.37 2.72
N ALA A 166 1.11 37.57 3.21
CA ALA A 166 0.11 38.53 3.70
C ALA A 166 -0.82 39.01 2.58
N TRP A 167 -0.26 39.34 1.41
CA TRP A 167 -1.03 39.74 0.24
C TRP A 167 -1.89 38.59 -0.29
N GLY A 168 -1.32 37.40 -0.44
CA GLY A 168 -1.99 36.21 -0.98
C GLY A 168 -3.19 35.79 -0.15
N ARG A 169 -3.04 35.71 1.18
CA ARG A 169 -4.16 35.38 2.09
C ARG A 169 -5.25 36.45 2.11
N ALA A 170 -4.92 37.71 1.85
CA ALA A 170 -5.89 38.80 1.82
C ALA A 170 -6.65 38.89 0.49
N LYS A 171 -6.07 38.40 -0.62
CA LYS A 171 -6.60 38.59 -1.98
C LYS A 171 -7.09 37.32 -2.65
N LEU A 172 -6.67 36.15 -2.18
CA LEU A 172 -6.99 34.86 -2.79
C LEU A 172 -7.76 33.97 -1.81
N PRO A 173 -8.67 33.11 -2.30
CA PRO A 173 -9.24 32.03 -1.50
C PRO A 173 -8.14 31.10 -0.97
N GLU A 174 -8.30 30.61 0.25
CA GLU A 174 -7.36 29.69 0.91
C GLU A 174 -6.90 28.51 0.02
N PRO A 175 -7.78 27.78 -0.69
CA PRO A 175 -7.32 26.66 -1.54
C PRO A 175 -6.43 27.11 -2.70
N VAL A 176 -6.67 28.31 -3.26
CA VAL A 176 -5.88 28.85 -4.37
C VAL A 176 -4.52 29.33 -3.86
N TYR A 177 -4.51 30.04 -2.73
CA TYR A 177 -3.27 30.46 -2.08
C TYR A 177 -2.40 29.25 -1.71
N ALA A 178 -2.99 28.22 -1.09
CA ALA A 178 -2.28 27.00 -0.73
C ALA A 178 -1.60 26.35 -1.94
N ALA A 179 -2.33 26.18 -3.05
CA ALA A 179 -1.80 25.60 -4.28
C ALA A 179 -0.68 26.42 -4.95
N LEU A 180 -0.78 27.76 -4.93
CA LEU A 180 0.27 28.63 -5.48
C LEU A 180 1.49 28.71 -4.56
N SER A 181 1.30 28.63 -3.25
CA SER A 181 2.38 28.72 -2.27
C SER A 181 3.23 27.45 -2.14
N SER A 182 2.75 26.32 -2.68
CA SER A 182 3.41 25.01 -2.54
C SER A 182 4.52 24.73 -3.56
N THR A 183 4.72 25.60 -4.56
CA THR A 183 5.74 25.42 -5.61
C THR A 183 6.49 26.72 -5.88
N ALA A 184 7.76 26.64 -6.33
CA ALA A 184 8.52 27.86 -6.62
C ALA A 184 7.88 28.69 -7.74
N GLU A 185 7.42 28.04 -8.81
CA GLU A 185 6.73 28.73 -9.92
C GLU A 185 5.44 29.42 -9.45
N GLY A 186 4.69 28.81 -8.54
CA GLY A 186 3.50 29.43 -7.96
C GLY A 186 3.82 30.65 -7.10
N VAL A 187 4.92 30.63 -6.33
CA VAL A 187 5.41 31.79 -5.57
C VAL A 187 5.85 32.92 -6.52
N LEU A 188 6.52 32.60 -7.63
CA LEU A 188 6.88 33.57 -8.66
C LEU A 188 5.63 34.15 -9.35
N ALA A 189 4.61 33.32 -9.60
CA ALA A 189 3.33 33.79 -10.11
C ALA A 189 2.63 34.75 -9.12
N LEU A 190 2.63 34.43 -7.81
CA LEU A 190 2.13 35.32 -6.77
C LEU A 190 2.88 36.66 -6.76
N GLU A 191 4.21 36.63 -6.90
CA GLU A 191 5.04 37.84 -7.00
C GLU A 191 4.66 38.68 -8.22
N GLN A 192 4.49 38.05 -9.37
CA GLN A 192 4.08 38.74 -10.58
C GLN A 192 2.67 39.33 -10.45
N MET A 193 1.72 38.61 -9.83
CA MET A 193 0.36 39.12 -9.60
C MET A 193 0.36 40.31 -8.64
N MET A 194 1.15 40.25 -7.56
CA MET A 194 1.31 41.34 -6.60
C MET A 194 1.94 42.58 -7.26
N ARG A 195 2.99 42.39 -8.07
CA ARG A 195 3.70 43.47 -8.78
C ARG A 195 2.88 44.10 -9.90
N LYS A 196 2.20 43.28 -10.71
CA LYS A 196 1.41 43.76 -11.84
C LYS A 196 0.12 44.42 -11.42
N GLY A 197 -0.27 44.35 -10.14
CA GLY A 197 -1.39 45.09 -9.57
C GLY A 197 -2.62 45.00 -10.47
N GLU A 198 -3.28 43.84 -10.46
CA GLU A 198 -4.43 43.52 -11.32
C GLU A 198 -4.16 43.75 -12.83
N PRO A 199 -4.01 42.69 -13.67
CA PRO A 199 -4.82 42.76 -14.88
C PRO A 199 -6.22 42.81 -14.33
N GLY A 200 -6.83 44.00 -14.29
CA GLY A 200 -8.25 44.12 -13.98
C GLY A 200 -8.89 43.03 -14.81
N LEU A 201 -9.39 41.98 -14.13
CA LEU A 201 -10.11 40.88 -14.75
C LEU A 201 -11.00 41.59 -15.74
N ALA A 202 -10.73 41.39 -17.03
CA ALA A 202 -11.45 42.04 -18.10
C ALA A 202 -12.90 41.84 -17.69
N ARG A 203 -13.53 42.92 -17.19
CA ARG A 203 -14.90 42.90 -16.69
C ARG A 203 -15.59 42.09 -17.74
N ASP A 204 -16.15 40.94 -17.33
CA ASP A 204 -16.99 40.11 -18.18
C ASP A 204 -17.64 41.05 -19.15
N ALA A 205 -17.26 40.92 -20.43
CA ALA A 205 -17.76 41.79 -21.46
C ALA A 205 -19.27 41.67 -21.32
N VAL A 206 -19.87 42.65 -20.62
CA VAL A 206 -21.30 42.76 -20.48
C VAL A 206 -21.70 42.77 -21.95
N PRO A 207 -22.39 41.75 -22.46
CA PRO A 207 -22.85 41.83 -23.83
C PRO A 207 -23.63 43.12 -23.84
N GLN A 208 -23.16 44.11 -24.61
CA GLN A 208 -23.84 45.40 -24.73
C GLN A 208 -25.30 45.03 -24.95
N SER A 209 -26.12 45.31 -23.93
CA SER A 209 -27.52 44.92 -23.91
C SER A 209 -28.10 45.42 -25.22
N ALA A 210 -28.61 44.49 -26.03
CA ALA A 210 -29.15 44.80 -27.34
C ALA A 210 -30.19 45.91 -27.13
N GLU A 211 -29.96 47.07 -27.76
CA GLU A 211 -30.82 48.24 -27.63
C GLU A 211 -32.26 47.82 -27.92
N THR A 212 -33.12 47.99 -26.93
CA THR A 212 -34.52 47.57 -27.05
C THR A 212 -35.25 48.48 -28.05
N GLU A 213 -36.34 47.98 -28.64
CA GLU A 213 -37.13 48.76 -29.62
C GLU A 213 -37.54 50.15 -29.07
N GLY A 214 -37.81 50.24 -27.76
CA GLY A 214 -38.12 51.50 -27.08
C GLY A 214 -36.96 52.51 -27.07
N GLU A 215 -35.73 52.03 -26.88
CA GLU A 215 -34.52 52.87 -26.88
C GLU A 215 -34.20 53.36 -28.30
N LEU A 216 -34.34 52.50 -29.31
CA LEU A 216 -34.16 52.87 -30.71
C LEU A 216 -35.18 53.93 -31.18
N ARG A 217 -36.44 53.83 -30.73
CA ARG A 217 -37.47 54.86 -30.99
C ARG A 217 -37.17 56.16 -30.26
N ALA A 218 -36.59 56.11 -29.06
CA ALA A 218 -36.14 57.31 -28.35
C ALA A 218 -34.99 58.00 -29.11
N MET A 219 -34.06 57.22 -29.67
CA MET A 219 -32.97 57.74 -30.51
C MET A 219 -33.49 58.43 -31.78
N MET A 220 -34.57 57.95 -32.41
CA MET A 220 -35.18 58.63 -33.56
C MET A 220 -35.73 60.03 -33.24
N ARG A 221 -36.06 60.30 -31.97
CA ARG A 221 -36.55 61.60 -31.50
C ARG A 221 -35.42 62.56 -31.12
N ASP A 222 -34.18 62.08 -31.00
CA ASP A 222 -33.01 62.90 -30.70
C ASP A 222 -32.72 63.86 -31.89
N PRO A 223 -32.48 65.16 -31.64
CA PRO A 223 -32.09 66.12 -32.68
C PRO A 223 -30.91 65.66 -33.55
N ARG A 224 -30.01 64.82 -33.03
CA ARG A 224 -28.88 64.27 -33.80
C ARG A 224 -29.30 63.35 -34.94
N TYR A 225 -30.46 62.69 -34.83
CA TYR A 225 -31.00 61.82 -35.87
C TYR A 225 -31.66 62.60 -37.01
N TRP A 226 -32.52 63.58 -36.72
CA TRP A 226 -33.34 64.26 -37.74
C TRP A 226 -32.87 65.66 -38.12
N ARG A 227 -32.18 66.39 -37.21
CA ARG A 227 -31.71 67.77 -37.44
C ARG A 227 -30.25 67.81 -37.91
N THR A 228 -29.35 67.18 -37.16
CA THR A 228 -27.91 67.13 -37.50
C THR A 228 -27.60 65.99 -38.47
N ARG A 229 -28.43 64.93 -38.47
CA ARG A 229 -28.29 63.73 -39.31
C ARG A 229 -26.88 63.13 -39.25
N GLU A 230 -26.41 62.91 -38.02
CA GLU A 230 -25.08 62.35 -37.82
C GLU A 230 -24.99 60.94 -38.44
N PRO A 231 -24.01 60.67 -39.33
CA PRO A 231 -23.94 59.41 -40.08
C PRO A 231 -23.86 58.17 -39.18
N GLU A 232 -23.06 58.25 -38.11
CA GLU A 232 -22.90 57.14 -37.15
C GLU A 232 -24.16 56.88 -36.33
N PHE A 233 -24.91 57.94 -35.99
CA PHE A 233 -26.14 57.82 -35.20
C PHE A 233 -27.26 57.19 -36.02
N ILE A 234 -27.40 57.59 -37.29
CA ILE A 234 -28.36 56.98 -38.22
C ILE A 234 -27.99 55.51 -38.49
N ARG A 235 -26.71 55.19 -38.64
CA ARG A 235 -26.22 53.82 -38.86
C ARG A 235 -26.57 52.91 -37.68
N ARG A 236 -26.32 53.37 -36.45
CA ARG A 236 -26.63 52.63 -35.21
C ARG A 236 -28.13 52.35 -35.07
N VAL A 237 -28.99 53.35 -35.31
CA VAL A 237 -30.46 53.17 -35.27
C VAL A 237 -30.94 52.21 -36.35
N THR A 238 -30.43 52.35 -37.58
CA THR A 238 -30.81 51.50 -38.72
C THR A 238 -30.39 50.05 -38.51
N GLU A 239 -29.19 49.84 -37.97
CA GLU A 239 -28.67 48.51 -37.67
C GLU A 239 -29.40 47.86 -36.49
N GLY A 240 -29.76 48.64 -35.46
CA GLY A 240 -30.59 48.19 -34.34
C GLY A 240 -31.96 47.66 -34.80
N PHE A 241 -32.68 48.42 -35.65
CA PHE A 241 -33.95 47.96 -36.20
C PHE A 241 -33.82 46.77 -37.15
N ARG A 242 -32.74 46.70 -37.94
CA ARG A 242 -32.48 45.54 -38.82
C ARG A 242 -32.27 44.27 -38.02
N ARG A 243 -31.57 44.34 -36.87
CA ARG A 243 -31.37 43.20 -35.97
C ARG A 243 -32.67 42.75 -35.30
N LEU A 244 -33.57 43.68 -34.95
CA LEU A 244 -34.88 43.36 -34.38
C LEU A 244 -35.87 42.80 -35.41
N ALA A 245 -35.81 43.24 -36.67
CA ALA A 245 -36.68 42.74 -37.75
C ALA A 245 -36.17 41.45 -38.42
N GLY A 246 -34.89 41.09 -38.19
CA GLY A 246 -34.26 39.86 -38.67
C GLY A 246 -34.26 38.70 -37.67
N SER A 247 -34.98 38.86 -36.54
CA SER A 247 -35.24 37.82 -35.54
C SER A 247 -36.68 37.30 -35.64
#